data_AF-A0AAD3YBR5-F1
#
_entry.id   AF-A0AAD3YBR5-F1
#
_cell.length_a   1.000
_cell.length_b   1.000
_cell.length_c   1.000
_cell.angle_alpha   90.00
_cell.angle_beta   90.00
_cell.angle_gamma   90.00
#
_symmetry.space_group_name_H-M   'P 1'
#
loop_
_entity.id
_entity.type
_entity.pdbx_description
1 polymer ?
#
loop_
_entity_poly.entity_id
_entity_poly.type
_entity_poly.pdbx_seq_one_letter_code
_entity_poly.pdbx_strand_id
1 'polypeptide(L)'
;MLADFPIPPCPRCNSRDWATKPDGIHCANGHPLRPSLLMSRDAPQPADFTWDGVKGYAHVLHEPSLLTLRHHVNAAMVHISLQHAAHAALADKHAALEGKHAELATRHEGLIALYTDLGGKHAALEAKVGEMEGRVGKMEAVQGALFDVSVSVVPK
;
A
#
# COMPACT_ATOMS: atom_id res chain seq x y z
N MET A 1 27.81 -8.96 -32.35
CA MET A 1 29.03 -9.69 -32.72
C MET A 1 29.99 -9.57 -31.53
N LEU A 2 29.99 -10.55 -30.63
CA LEU A 2 30.92 -10.58 -29.50
C LEU A 2 32.27 -11.04 -30.04
N ALA A 3 33.31 -10.21 -29.87
CA ALA A 3 34.65 -10.51 -30.30
C ALA A 3 35.21 -11.74 -29.58
N ASP A 4 35.82 -12.64 -30.35
CA ASP A 4 36.62 -13.76 -29.88
C ASP A 4 37.78 -13.23 -29.03
N PHE A 5 37.61 -13.19 -27.71
CA PHE A 5 38.74 -13.00 -26.81
C PHE A 5 39.61 -14.26 -26.87
N PRO A 6 40.88 -14.16 -27.30
CA PRO A 6 41.75 -15.34 -27.39
C PRO A 6 42.02 -15.87 -25.97
N ILE A 7 41.40 -17.00 -25.63
CA ILE A 7 41.66 -17.68 -24.35
C ILE A 7 43.14 -18.11 -24.37
N PRO A 8 43.96 -17.71 -23.37
CA PRO A 8 45.37 -18.07 -23.33
C PRO A 8 45.54 -19.60 -23.22
N PRO A 9 46.70 -20.15 -23.64
CA PRO A 9 47.00 -21.57 -23.45
C PRO A 9 46.97 -21.93 -21.95
N CYS A 10 46.56 -23.15 -21.65
CA CYS A 10 46.48 -23.65 -20.28
C CYS A 10 47.85 -23.51 -19.57
N PRO A 11 47.97 -22.84 -18.41
CA PRO A 11 49.25 -22.62 -17.76
C PRO A 11 49.88 -23.91 -17.19
N ARG A 12 49.12 -25.00 -17.09
CA ARG A 12 49.59 -26.29 -16.54
C ARG A 12 50.13 -27.23 -17.61
N CYS A 13 49.58 -27.20 -18.81
CA CYS A 13 49.95 -28.15 -19.87
C CYS A 13 50.14 -27.52 -21.24
N ASN A 14 50.05 -26.19 -21.34
CA ASN A 14 50.19 -25.37 -22.55
C ASN A 14 49.21 -25.71 -23.68
N SER A 15 48.17 -26.51 -23.42
CA SER A 15 47.12 -26.83 -24.39
C SER A 15 46.31 -25.57 -24.71
N ARG A 16 46.04 -25.35 -26.00
CA ARG A 16 45.18 -24.27 -26.51
C ARG A 16 43.74 -24.70 -26.73
N ASP A 17 43.47 -25.99 -26.57
CA ASP A 17 42.18 -26.59 -26.85
C ASP A 17 41.33 -26.55 -25.58
N TRP A 18 40.26 -25.76 -25.63
CA TRP A 18 39.30 -25.59 -24.54
C TRP A 18 37.94 -26.15 -24.93
N ALA A 19 37.30 -26.88 -24.02
CA ALA A 19 35.98 -27.46 -24.19
C ALA A 19 35.07 -27.08 -23.02
N THR A 20 33.83 -26.75 -23.31
CA THR A 20 32.78 -26.53 -22.30
C THR A 20 32.24 -27.87 -21.81
N LYS A 21 32.26 -28.05 -20.50
CA LYS A 21 31.66 -29.16 -19.76
C LYS A 21 30.60 -28.62 -18.79
N PRO A 22 29.72 -29.47 -18.23
CA PRO A 22 28.67 -29.04 -17.30
C PRO A 22 29.21 -28.33 -16.05
N ASP A 23 30.45 -28.62 -15.67
CA ASP A 23 31.18 -28.08 -14.51
C ASP A 23 32.05 -26.85 -14.84
N GLY A 24 32.15 -26.45 -16.11
CA GLY A 24 32.90 -25.26 -16.54
C GLY A 24 33.66 -25.44 -17.86
N ILE A 25 34.60 -24.54 -18.16
CA ILE A 25 35.48 -24.65 -19.33
C ILE A 25 36.74 -25.40 -18.90
N HIS A 26 37.13 -26.44 -19.62
CA HIS A 26 38.33 -27.26 -19.33
C HIS A 26 39.25 -27.34 -20.55
N CYS A 27 40.56 -27.43 -20.31
CA CYS A 27 41.49 -27.72 -21.41
C CYS A 27 41.38 -29.20 -21.85
N ALA A 28 41.97 -29.58 -22.98
CA ALA A 28 42.02 -30.98 -23.45
C ALA A 28 42.55 -31.97 -22.40
N ASN A 29 43.45 -31.53 -21.51
CA ASN A 29 44.01 -32.34 -20.42
C ASN A 29 43.19 -32.27 -19.11
N GLY A 30 41.96 -31.74 -19.15
CA GLY A 30 41.01 -31.76 -18.03
C GLY A 30 41.15 -30.63 -17.00
N HIS A 31 42.13 -29.73 -17.11
CA HIS A 31 42.28 -28.62 -16.17
C HIS A 31 41.19 -27.55 -16.35
N PRO A 32 40.48 -27.14 -15.28
CA PRO A 32 39.47 -26.10 -15.36
C PRO A 32 40.10 -24.73 -15.63
N LEU A 33 39.47 -23.93 -16.48
CA LEU A 33 39.81 -22.52 -16.70
C LEU A 33 39.43 -21.73 -15.45
N ARG A 34 40.42 -21.21 -14.74
CA ARG A 34 40.16 -20.31 -13.62
C ARG A 34 39.69 -18.96 -14.18
N PRO A 35 38.60 -18.35 -13.68
CA PRO A 35 38.13 -17.03 -14.12
C PRO A 35 39.20 -15.94 -14.07
N SER A 36 40.19 -16.09 -13.18
CA SER A 36 41.38 -15.24 -13.06
C SER A 36 42.22 -15.14 -14.34
N LEU A 37 42.12 -16.13 -15.24
CA LEU A 37 42.86 -16.19 -16.51
C LEU A 37 42.15 -15.48 -17.68
N LEU A 38 40.91 -15.04 -17.47
CA LEU A 38 40.18 -14.21 -18.43
C LEU A 38 40.52 -12.72 -18.30
N MET A 39 41.42 -12.35 -17.38
CA MET A 39 41.80 -10.96 -17.16
C MET A 39 42.90 -10.52 -18.14
N SER A 40 42.76 -9.30 -18.66
CA SER A 40 43.72 -8.70 -19.58
C SER A 40 45.11 -8.63 -18.95
N ARG A 41 46.15 -8.97 -19.71
CA ARG A 41 47.56 -9.01 -19.27
C ARG A 41 48.10 -7.62 -18.85
N ASP A 42 47.39 -6.57 -19.22
CA ASP A 42 47.68 -5.17 -18.88
C ASP A 42 46.98 -4.68 -17.60
N ALA A 43 46.29 -5.56 -16.85
CA ALA A 43 45.77 -5.21 -15.54
C ALA A 43 46.92 -5.01 -14.53
N PRO A 44 46.96 -3.91 -13.76
CA PRO A 44 47.98 -3.71 -12.74
C PRO A 44 47.93 -4.87 -11.74
N GLN A 45 49.07 -5.52 -11.51
CA GLN A 45 49.15 -6.65 -10.57
C GLN A 45 48.81 -6.15 -9.15
N PRO A 46 47.96 -6.86 -8.39
CA PRO A 46 47.68 -6.50 -7.01
C PRO A 46 48.99 -6.64 -6.22
N ALA A 47 49.44 -5.55 -5.61
CA ALA A 47 50.53 -5.62 -4.66
C ALA A 47 50.06 -6.39 -3.42
N ASP A 48 50.86 -7.36 -2.99
CA ASP A 48 50.66 -8.07 -1.73
C ASP A 48 50.71 -7.04 -0.58
N PHE A 49 49.59 -6.81 0.11
CA PHE A 49 49.57 -6.07 1.36
C PHE A 49 49.34 -7.04 2.53
N THR A 50 50.03 -6.82 3.65
CA THR A 50 49.83 -7.57 4.89
C THR A 50 49.36 -6.60 5.97
N TRP A 51 48.16 -6.84 6.50
CA TRP A 51 47.65 -6.18 7.70
C TRP A 51 47.49 -7.25 8.78
N ASP A 52 48.16 -7.09 9.93
CA ASP A 52 48.14 -8.01 11.08
C ASP A 52 48.26 -9.51 10.73
N GLY A 53 49.24 -9.86 9.89
CA GLY A 53 49.56 -11.27 9.59
C GLY A 53 48.55 -12.01 8.70
N VAL A 54 47.48 -11.35 8.25
CA VAL A 54 46.53 -11.92 7.29
C VAL A 54 46.95 -11.51 5.87
N LYS A 55 47.41 -12.48 5.07
CA LYS A 55 47.62 -12.29 3.63
C LYS A 55 46.27 -12.33 2.92
N GLY A 56 45.88 -11.23 2.29
CA GLY A 56 44.63 -11.13 1.54
C GLY A 56 44.79 -10.35 0.24
N TYR A 57 43.96 -10.68 -0.76
CA TYR A 57 43.89 -9.94 -2.01
C TYR A 57 43.11 -8.63 -1.78
N ALA A 58 43.79 -7.48 -1.68
CA ALA A 58 43.11 -6.20 -1.90
C ALA A 58 43.00 -5.98 -3.40
N HIS A 59 41.77 -5.99 -3.92
CA HIS A 59 41.50 -5.22 -5.13
C HIS A 59 41.80 -3.76 -4.80
N VAL A 60 42.85 -3.20 -5.39
CA VAL A 60 43.10 -1.76 -5.35
C VAL A 60 41.99 -1.12 -6.16
N LEU A 61 40.88 -0.81 -5.50
CA LEU A 61 39.85 0.05 -6.04
C LEU A 61 40.48 1.45 -6.11
N HIS A 62 40.75 1.92 -7.33
CA HIS A 62 41.26 3.27 -7.61
C HIS A 62 40.37 4.29 -6.87
N GLU A 63 40.92 5.29 -6.17
CA GLU A 63 40.15 6.25 -5.33
C GLU A 63 38.83 6.78 -5.95
N PRO A 64 38.76 7.10 -7.26
CA PRO A 64 37.52 7.46 -7.94
C PRO A 64 36.39 6.42 -7.81
N SER A 65 36.71 5.13 -7.79
CA SER A 65 35.73 4.04 -7.66
C SER A 65 35.17 3.93 -6.24
N LEU A 66 35.97 4.22 -5.21
CA LEU A 66 35.51 4.27 -3.82
C LEU A 66 34.63 5.50 -3.56
N LEU A 67 35.00 6.65 -4.11
CA LEU A 67 34.18 7.86 -4.04
C LEU A 67 32.82 7.64 -4.73
N THR A 68 32.83 7.02 -5.91
CA THR A 68 31.61 6.67 -6.65
C THR A 68 30.72 5.72 -5.84
N LEU A 69 31.30 4.69 -5.21
CA LEU A 69 30.55 3.76 -4.35
C LEU A 69 29.95 4.48 -3.14
N ARG A 70 30.71 5.35 -2.47
CA ARG A 70 30.24 6.16 -1.35
C ARG A 70 29.06 7.04 -1.75
N HIS A 71 29.13 7.70 -2.91
CA HIS A 71 28.02 8.50 -3.42
C HIS A 71 26.77 7.66 -3.69
N HIS A 72 26.90 6.47 -4.28
CA HIS A 72 25.77 5.58 -4.53
C HIS A 72 25.13 5.10 -3.22
N VAL A 73 25.94 4.69 -2.23
CA VAL A 73 25.44 4.23 -0.93
C VAL A 73 24.74 5.36 -0.18
N ASN A 74 25.32 6.57 -0.19
CA ASN A 74 24.70 7.75 0.42
C ASN A 74 23.38 8.10 -0.27
N ALA A 75 23.35 8.10 -1.60
CA ALA A 75 22.14 8.37 -2.38
C ALA A 75 21.06 7.31 -2.08
N ALA A 76 21.42 6.03 -2.01
CA ALA A 76 20.50 4.95 -1.65
C ALA A 76 19.94 5.12 -0.23
N MET A 77 20.78 5.46 0.74
CA MET A 77 20.31 5.74 2.11
C MET A 77 19.35 6.93 2.18
N VAL A 78 19.63 8.00 1.43
CA VAL A 78 18.73 9.16 1.34
C VAL A 78 17.39 8.75 0.71
N HIS A 79 17.42 7.99 -0.38
CA HIS A 79 16.20 7.48 -1.02
C HIS A 79 15.36 6.62 -0.07
N ILE A 80 15.99 5.67 0.64
CA ILE A 80 15.31 4.80 1.61
C ILE A 80 14.70 5.62 2.76
N SER A 81 15.42 6.63 3.24
CA SER A 81 14.95 7.49 4.33
C SER A 81 13.76 8.35 3.91
N LEU A 82 13.81 8.93 2.70
CA LEU A 82 12.71 9.70 2.12
C LEU A 82 11.47 8.81 1.88
N GLN A 83 11.67 7.60 1.37
CA GLN A 83 10.58 6.63 1.20
C GLN A 83 9.94 6.29 2.53
N HIS A 84 10.72 5.96 3.56
CA HIS A 84 10.18 5.68 4.89
C HIS A 84 9.40 6.86 5.47
N ALA A 85 9.94 8.08 5.37
CA ALA A 85 9.25 9.27 5.86
C ALA A 85 7.93 9.52 5.12
N ALA A 86 7.90 9.33 3.79
CA ALA A 86 6.69 9.45 3.00
C ALA A 86 5.64 8.39 3.36
N HIS A 87 6.06 7.14 3.55
CA HIS A 87 5.17 6.06 3.99
C HIS A 87 4.60 6.31 5.39
N ALA A 88 5.42 6.76 6.34
CA ALA A 88 4.97 7.11 7.68
C ALA A 88 3.94 8.25 7.64
N ALA A 89 4.23 9.33 6.92
CA ALA A 89 3.31 10.45 6.77
C ALA A 89 1.99 10.06 6.08
N LEU A 90 2.03 9.11 5.15
CA LEU A 90 0.83 8.58 4.51
C LEU A 90 0.01 7.70 5.48
N ALA A 91 0.68 6.86 6.27
CA ALA A 91 0.03 6.04 7.29
C ALA A 91 -0.67 6.91 8.35
N ASP A 92 -0.04 7.98 8.81
CA ASP A 92 -0.64 8.93 9.76
C ASP A 92 -1.88 9.61 9.18
N LYS A 93 -1.83 10.03 7.91
CA LYS A 93 -2.99 10.60 7.20
C LYS A 93 -4.12 9.57 7.06
N HIS A 94 -3.78 8.32 6.79
CA HIS A 94 -4.77 7.24 6.69
C HIS A 94 -5.47 7.01 8.03
N ALA A 95 -4.71 6.86 9.12
CA ALA A 95 -5.26 6.69 10.45
C ALA A 95 -6.16 7.88 10.87
N ALA A 96 -5.76 9.10 10.54
CA ALA A 96 -6.58 10.29 10.78
C ALA A 96 -7.90 10.28 9.97
N LEU A 97 -7.87 9.79 8.73
CA LEU A 97 -9.08 9.63 7.91
C LEU A 97 -10.00 8.53 8.45
N GLU A 98 -9.45 7.40 8.88
CA GLU A 98 -10.23 6.33 9.52
C GLU A 98 -10.93 6.82 10.78
N GLY A 99 -10.24 7.60 11.62
CA GLY A 99 -10.84 8.23 12.80
C GLY A 99 -12.01 9.15 12.45
N LYS A 100 -11.84 10.02 11.44
CA LYS A 100 -12.93 10.90 10.96
C LYS A 100 -14.09 10.11 10.38
N HIS A 101 -13.81 9.02 9.67
CA HIS A 101 -14.85 8.17 9.09
C HIS A 101 -15.66 7.48 10.20
N ALA A 102 -15.00 6.97 11.24
CA ALA A 102 -15.67 6.38 12.39
C ALA A 102 -16.58 7.40 13.11
N GLU A 103 -16.08 8.62 13.34
CA GLU A 103 -16.88 9.70 13.94
C GLU A 103 -18.11 10.05 13.08
N LEU A 104 -17.93 10.12 11.76
CA LEU A 104 -19.03 10.39 10.84
C LEU A 104 -20.07 9.27 10.83
N ALA A 105 -19.63 8.01 10.90
CA ALA A 105 -20.52 6.85 10.98
C ALA A 105 -21.39 6.92 12.26
N THR A 106 -20.78 7.18 13.42
CA THR A 106 -21.52 7.34 14.68
C THR A 106 -22.53 8.50 14.61
N ARG A 107 -22.16 9.64 14.01
CA ARG A 107 -23.10 10.76 13.82
C ARG A 107 -24.25 10.36 12.91
N HIS A 108 -23.97 9.65 11.84
CA HIS A 108 -24.99 9.19 10.89
C HIS A 108 -26.00 8.25 11.55
N GLU A 109 -25.53 7.29 12.35
CA GLU A 109 -26.40 6.42 13.16
C GLU A 109 -27.27 7.22 14.14
N GLY A 110 -26.70 8.21 14.81
CA GLY A 110 -27.44 9.12 15.68
C GLY A 110 -28.55 9.90 14.94
N LEU A 111 -28.25 10.37 13.73
CA LEU A 111 -29.23 11.04 12.85
C LEU A 111 -30.36 10.10 12.43
N ILE A 112 -30.07 8.85 12.09
CA ILE A 112 -31.08 7.84 11.78
C ILE A 112 -32.01 7.65 12.98
N ALA A 113 -31.46 7.48 14.19
CA ALA A 113 -32.25 7.29 15.40
C ALA A 113 -33.18 8.49 15.68
N LEU A 114 -32.68 9.72 15.53
CA LEU A 114 -33.48 10.93 15.66
C LEU A 114 -34.61 10.99 14.62
N TYR A 115 -34.32 10.62 13.38
CA TYR A 115 -35.32 10.61 12.32
C TYR A 115 -36.42 9.57 12.59
N THR A 116 -36.05 8.38 13.07
CA THR A 116 -37.01 7.34 13.47
C THR A 116 -37.90 7.80 14.62
N ASP A 117 -37.34 8.41 15.66
CA ASP A 117 -38.11 8.97 16.78
C ASP A 117 -39.08 10.08 16.30
N LEU A 118 -38.61 10.97 15.43
CA LEU A 118 -39.44 12.03 14.87
C LEU A 118 -40.59 11.47 14.02
N GLY A 119 -40.34 10.43 13.22
CA GLY A 119 -41.37 9.72 12.47
C GLY A 119 -42.42 9.09 13.39
N GLY A 120 -42.00 8.48 14.51
CA GLY A 120 -42.92 7.95 15.52
C GLY A 120 -43.79 9.02 16.16
N LYS A 121 -43.19 10.18 16.51
CA LYS A 121 -43.93 11.33 17.04
C LYS A 121 -44.94 11.89 16.03
N HIS A 122 -44.56 11.95 14.76
CA HIS A 122 -45.44 12.41 13.70
C HIS A 122 -46.66 11.51 13.55
N ALA A 123 -46.48 10.19 13.49
CA ALA A 123 -47.58 9.23 13.42
C ALA A 123 -48.52 9.33 14.63
N ALA A 124 -47.96 9.55 15.84
CA ALA A 124 -48.77 9.76 17.03
C ALA A 124 -49.60 11.06 16.99
N LEU A 125 -49.05 12.12 16.37
CA LEU A 125 -49.76 13.37 16.12
C LEU A 125 -50.89 13.18 15.12
N GLU A 126 -50.65 12.49 13.99
CA GLU A 126 -51.67 12.17 13.00
C GLU A 126 -52.83 11.37 13.62
N ALA A 127 -52.53 10.38 14.46
CA ALA A 127 -53.56 9.61 15.15
C ALA A 127 -54.44 10.49 16.05
N LYS A 128 -53.84 11.43 16.79
CA LYS A 128 -54.60 12.39 17.62
C LYS A 128 -55.46 13.33 16.78
N VAL A 129 -54.95 13.79 15.63
CA VAL A 129 -55.74 14.62 14.71
C VAL A 129 -56.96 13.85 14.22
N GLY A 130 -56.78 12.60 13.77
CA GLY A 130 -57.90 11.76 13.35
C GLY A 130 -58.93 11.49 14.46
N GLU A 131 -58.49 11.32 15.71
CA GLU A 131 -59.41 11.20 16.86
C GLU A 131 -60.22 12.50 17.05
N MET A 132 -59.57 13.66 16.99
CA MET A 132 -60.23 14.95 17.12
C MET A 132 -61.23 15.20 15.98
N GLU A 133 -60.87 14.91 14.74
CA GLU A 133 -61.76 14.99 13.58
C GLU A 133 -62.99 14.09 13.76
N GLY A 134 -62.77 12.85 14.23
CA GLY A 134 -63.86 11.93 14.56
C GLY A 134 -64.79 12.46 15.68
N ARG A 135 -64.25 13.15 16.68
CA ARG A 135 -65.04 13.80 17.73
C ARG A 135 -65.83 15.00 17.20
N VAL A 136 -65.22 15.81 16.35
CA VAL A 136 -65.89 16.95 15.69
C VAL A 136 -67.06 16.44 14.85
N GLY A 137 -66.86 15.41 14.02
CA GLY A 137 -67.96 14.83 13.22
C GLY A 137 -69.13 14.29 14.06
N LYS A 138 -68.84 13.71 15.24
CA LYS A 138 -69.91 13.31 16.19
C LYS A 138 -70.66 14.51 16.76
N MET A 139 -69.96 15.60 17.11
CA MET A 139 -70.60 16.83 17.58
C MET A 139 -71.48 17.46 16.49
N GLU A 140 -70.99 17.52 15.26
CA GLU A 140 -71.75 18.03 14.11
C GLU A 140 -73.01 17.20 13.85
N ALA A 141 -72.92 15.87 13.93
CA ALA A 141 -74.08 14.98 13.81
C ALA A 141 -75.12 15.22 14.91
N VAL A 142 -74.69 15.36 16.16
CA VAL A 142 -75.58 15.69 17.29
C VAL A 142 -76.23 17.06 17.09
N GLN A 143 -75.47 18.05 16.64
CA GLN A 143 -75.99 19.38 16.35
C GLN A 143 -77.06 19.31 15.25
N GLY A 144 -76.79 18.62 14.14
CA GLY A 144 -77.76 18.42 13.07
C GLY A 144 -79.05 17.76 13.55
N ALA A 145 -78.94 16.70 14.35
CA ALA A 145 -80.10 16.01 14.93
C ALA A 145 -80.93 16.90 15.87
N LEU A 146 -80.29 17.82 16.61
CA LEU A 146 -81.00 18.78 17.47
C LEU A 146 -81.81 19.79 16.65
N PHE A 147 -81.26 20.28 15.52
CA PHE A 147 -81.94 21.22 14.63
C PHE A 147 -83.10 20.59 13.84
N ASP A 148 -83.05 19.28 13.59
CA ASP A 148 -84.07 18.54 12.83
C ASP A 148 -85.30 18.13 13.67
N VAL A 149 -85.32 18.42 14.97
CA VAL A 149 -86.50 18.21 15.84
C VAL A 149 -87.59 19.22 15.48
N SER A 150 -88.41 18.86 14.50
CA SER A 150 -89.63 19.59 14.16
C SER A 150 -90.72 19.33 15.23
N VAL A 151 -91.13 20.39 15.94
CA VAL A 151 -92.25 20.33 16.88
C VAL A 151 -93.56 20.30 16.08
N SER A 152 -94.16 19.12 15.98
CA SER A 152 -95.53 18.97 15.46
C SER A 152 -96.53 19.53 16.48
N VAL A 153 -97.07 20.71 16.21
CA VAL A 153 -98.16 21.29 17.00
C VAL A 153 -99.47 20.66 16.51
N VAL A 154 -100.09 19.83 17.37
CA VAL A 154 -101.44 19.29 17.11
C VAL A 154 -102.46 20.37 17.47
N PRO A 155 -103.28 20.87 16.52
CA PRO A 155 -104.34 21.82 16.83
C PRO A 155 -105.47 21.14 17.60
N LYS A 156 -106.00 21.85 18.60
CA LYS A 156 -107.16 21.44 19.44
C LYS A 156 -108.48 21.64 18.72
#